data_AF-A0A8F4MF36-F1
#
_entry.id   AF-A0A8F4MF36-F1
#
_cell.length_a   1.000
_cell.length_b   1.000
_cell.length_c   1.000
_cell.angle_alpha   90.00
_cell.angle_beta   90.00
_cell.angle_gamma   90.00
#
_symmetry.space_group_name_H-M   'P 1'
#
loop_
_entity.id
_entity.type
_entity.pdbx_description
1 polymer ?
#
loop_
_entity_poly.entity_id
_entity_poly.type
_entity_poly.pdbx_seq_one_letter_code
_entity_poly.pdbx_strand_id
1 'polypeptide(L)'
;MLRQFRECYSDLSGLILCPVLGSIILLFIPNSRIRLIRFIGPCVSPLTFLYSLVLRIQFDSSTAEFQFVGTIRWLPHENLNLYMGPDGIPSFFVVLTTFPIPIRILVGWSSIESYGKEYVIVFPIREFLMIAVFRMPDLLLFHVFLESVLIPM
;
A
#
# COMPACT_ATOMS: atom_id res chain seq x y z
N MET A 1 -10.41 24.51 -13.94
CA MET A 1 -11.47 23.49 -13.73
C MET A 1 -11.12 22.12 -14.30
N LEU A 2 -10.58 21.99 -15.52
CA LEU A 2 -10.11 20.69 -16.07
C LEU A 2 -8.70 20.23 -15.61
N ARG A 3 -7.93 21.08 -14.91
CA ARG A 3 -6.60 20.72 -14.36
C ARG A 3 -6.70 19.91 -13.06
N GLN A 4 -7.77 20.09 -12.28
CA GLN A 4 -7.99 19.43 -11.00
C GLN A 4 -8.29 17.92 -11.18
N PHE A 5 -8.88 17.54 -12.31
CA PHE A 5 -9.10 16.12 -12.67
C PHE A 5 -7.84 15.40 -13.16
N ARG A 6 -6.82 16.12 -13.66
CA ARG A 6 -5.57 15.51 -14.13
C ARG A 6 -4.58 15.23 -12.99
N GLU A 7 -4.65 15.97 -11.88
CA GLU A 7 -3.86 15.70 -10.67
C GLU A 7 -4.33 14.45 -9.92
N CYS A 8 -5.62 14.12 -10.04
CA CYS A 8 -6.28 12.98 -9.39
C CYS A 8 -5.77 11.59 -9.88
N TYR A 9 -5.12 11.51 -11.05
CA TYR A 9 -4.49 10.28 -11.52
C TYR A 9 -3.17 9.96 -10.79
N SER A 10 -2.56 10.96 -10.11
CA SER A 10 -1.27 10.79 -9.43
C SER A 10 -1.40 10.25 -7.99
N ASP A 11 -2.49 10.56 -7.30
CA ASP A 11 -2.75 10.14 -5.92
C ASP A 11 -3.06 8.63 -5.82
N LEU A 12 -3.64 8.07 -6.90
CA LEU A 12 -3.98 6.66 -6.99
C LEU A 12 -2.74 5.77 -6.89
N SER A 13 -1.74 6.10 -7.70
CA SER A 13 -0.48 5.36 -7.79
C SER A 13 0.42 5.59 -6.59
N GLY A 14 0.39 6.78 -5.98
CA GLY A 14 1.26 7.14 -4.85
C GLY A 14 1.11 6.19 -3.65
N LEU A 15 -0.14 5.86 -3.29
CA LEU A 15 -0.43 4.96 -2.16
C LEU A 15 0.18 3.56 -2.33
N ILE A 16 0.17 3.04 -3.57
CA ILE A 16 0.70 1.71 -3.91
C ILE A 16 2.22 1.76 -4.17
N LEU A 17 2.71 2.83 -4.79
CA LEU A 17 4.12 3.00 -5.14
C LEU A 17 4.99 3.35 -3.94
N CYS A 18 4.52 4.16 -3.00
CA CYS A 18 5.29 4.54 -1.82
C CYS A 18 5.86 3.35 -1.03
N PRO A 19 5.07 2.33 -0.63
CA PRO A 19 5.58 1.19 0.12
C PRO A 19 6.53 0.32 -0.72
N VAL A 20 6.25 0.18 -2.02
CA VAL A 20 7.09 -0.57 -2.97
C VAL A 20 8.43 0.12 -3.21
N LEU A 21 8.43 1.43 -3.44
CA LEU A 21 9.66 2.22 -3.58
C LEU A 21 10.46 2.19 -2.28
N GLY A 22 9.80 2.28 -1.13
CA GLY A 22 10.44 2.15 0.16
C GLY A 22 11.15 0.82 0.35
N SER A 23 10.51 -0.31 0.01
CA SER A 23 11.13 -1.63 0.10
C SER A 23 12.30 -1.79 -0.88
N ILE A 24 12.19 -1.29 -2.11
CA ILE A 24 13.26 -1.30 -3.11
C ILE A 24 14.47 -0.50 -2.62
N ILE A 25 14.26 0.72 -2.10
CA ILE A 25 15.33 1.57 -1.56
C ILE A 25 16.04 0.87 -0.39
N LEU A 26 15.28 0.22 0.51
CA LEU A 26 15.84 -0.54 1.62
C LEU A 26 16.65 -1.76 1.16
N LEU A 27 16.28 -2.39 0.04
CA LEU A 27 16.97 -3.55 -0.52
C LEU A 27 18.39 -3.20 -0.97
N PHE A 28 18.59 -2.03 -1.57
CA PHE A 28 19.89 -1.53 -2.01
C PHE A 28 20.84 -1.12 -0.87
N ILE A 29 20.34 -0.95 0.36
CA ILE A 29 21.18 -0.61 1.51
C ILE A 29 21.88 -1.89 2.03
N PRO A 30 23.22 -1.89 2.20
CA PRO A 30 23.94 -3.07 2.68
C PRO A 30 23.62 -3.39 4.14
N ASN A 31 23.64 -4.68 4.50
CA ASN A 31 23.31 -5.17 5.85
C ASN A 31 24.25 -4.62 6.94
N SER A 32 25.45 -4.15 6.57
CA SER A 32 26.38 -3.51 7.50
C SER A 32 25.86 -2.19 8.09
N ARG A 33 24.88 -1.54 7.45
CA ARG A 33 24.32 -0.24 7.87
C ARG A 33 22.93 -0.37 8.50
N ILE A 34 22.75 -1.32 9.43
CA ILE A 34 21.47 -1.56 10.14
C ILE A 34 20.88 -0.30 10.77
N ARG A 35 21.69 0.61 11.32
CA ARG A 35 21.21 1.87 11.89
C ARG A 35 20.48 2.75 10.85
N LEU A 36 20.99 2.79 9.62
CA LEU A 36 20.39 3.56 8.52
C LEU A 36 19.07 2.91 8.07
N ILE A 37 19.05 1.59 7.93
CA ILE A 37 17.85 0.80 7.58
C ILE A 37 16.75 1.03 8.62
N ARG A 38 17.12 0.95 9.91
CA ARG A 38 16.21 1.20 11.02
C ARG A 38 15.67 2.62 10.99
N PHE A 39 16.43 3.63 10.59
CA PHE A 39 15.94 5.01 10.50
C PHE A 39 15.03 5.23 9.29
N ILE A 40 15.44 4.76 8.11
CA ILE A 40 14.72 5.01 6.84
C ILE A 40 13.43 4.19 6.74
N GLY A 41 13.43 2.94 7.20
CA GLY A 41 12.29 2.02 7.08
C GLY A 41 10.97 2.58 7.63
N PRO A 42 10.92 2.98 8.91
CA PRO A 42 9.72 3.56 9.49
C PRO A 42 9.41 4.96 8.99
N CYS A 43 10.26 5.63 8.19
CA CYS A 43 9.89 6.87 7.53
C CYS A 43 8.98 6.65 6.32
N VAL A 44 9.01 5.45 5.71
CA VAL A 44 8.15 5.12 4.55
C VAL A 44 6.69 4.97 4.97
N SER A 45 6.43 4.24 6.06
CA SER A 45 5.08 3.93 6.54
C SER A 45 4.19 5.13 7.00
N PRO A 46 4.71 6.21 7.61
CA PRO A 46 3.91 7.39 7.88
C PRO A 46 3.60 8.16 6.59
N LEU A 47 4.46 8.13 5.57
CA LEU A 47 4.15 8.75 4.28
C LEU A 47 2.97 8.04 3.61
N THR A 48 2.97 6.70 3.58
CA THR A 48 1.84 5.90 3.07
C THR A 48 0.56 6.13 3.87
N PHE A 49 0.67 6.22 5.19
CA PHE A 49 -0.47 6.58 6.05
C PHE A 49 -1.02 7.97 5.72
N LEU A 50 -0.17 9.00 5.55
CA LEU A 50 -0.61 10.35 5.17
C LEU A 50 -1.34 10.33 3.82
N TYR A 51 -0.80 9.62 2.82
CA TYR A 51 -1.48 9.45 1.53
C TYR A 51 -2.85 8.79 1.67
N SER A 52 -2.97 7.76 2.51
CA SER A 52 -4.26 7.10 2.78
C SER A 52 -5.30 8.05 3.38
N LEU A 53 -4.84 8.97 4.24
CA LEU A 53 -5.69 9.93 4.94
C LEU A 53 -6.19 11.02 3.98
N VAL A 54 -5.30 11.51 3.10
CA VAL A 54 -5.68 12.45 2.03
C VAL A 54 -6.72 11.83 1.10
N LEU A 55 -6.52 10.58 0.67
CA LEU A 55 -7.48 9.84 -0.15
C LEU A 55 -8.84 9.74 0.53
N ARG A 56 -8.88 9.51 1.85
CA ARG A 56 -10.13 9.43 2.61
C ARG A 56 -10.86 10.77 2.69
N ILE A 57 -10.14 11.89 2.82
CA ILE A 57 -10.75 13.23 2.84
C ILE A 57 -11.33 13.60 1.48
N GLN A 58 -10.69 13.17 0.39
CA GLN A 58 -11.16 13.40 -0.98
C GLN A 58 -12.33 12.50 -1.38
N PHE A 59 -12.62 11.44 -0.62
CA PHE A 59 -13.68 10.48 -0.93
C PHE A 59 -15.07 11.09 -0.72
N ASP A 60 -15.86 11.18 -1.78
CA ASP A 60 -17.23 11.69 -1.70
C ASP A 60 -18.18 10.57 -1.28
N SER A 61 -18.71 10.66 -0.05
CA SER A 61 -19.60 9.64 0.51
C SER A 61 -21.06 9.77 0.02
N SER A 62 -21.37 10.74 -0.84
CA SER A 62 -22.72 10.99 -1.36
C SER A 62 -23.09 10.14 -2.58
N THR A 63 -22.11 9.45 -3.19
CA THR A 63 -22.31 8.61 -4.37
C THR A 63 -21.97 7.15 -4.07
N ALA A 64 -22.75 6.22 -4.63
CA ALA A 64 -22.52 4.78 -4.54
C ALA A 64 -21.68 4.24 -5.71
N GLU A 65 -21.11 5.12 -6.52
CA GLU A 65 -20.25 4.75 -7.64
C GLU A 65 -18.83 4.49 -7.14
N PHE A 66 -18.14 3.52 -7.75
CA PHE A 66 -16.72 3.33 -7.53
C PHE A 66 -15.99 4.61 -7.93
N GLN A 67 -15.37 5.26 -6.95
CA GLN A 67 -14.50 6.40 -7.20
C GLN A 67 -13.11 5.90 -7.51
N PHE A 68 -12.29 6.75 -8.16
CA PHE A 68 -10.88 6.45 -8.36
C PHE A 68 -10.62 5.17 -9.18
N VAL A 69 -11.43 4.93 -10.22
CA VAL A 69 -11.38 3.70 -11.03
C VAL A 69 -10.24 3.74 -12.04
N GLY A 70 -9.26 2.85 -11.85
CA GLY A 70 -8.27 2.49 -12.86
C GLY A 70 -8.65 1.15 -13.49
N THR A 71 -8.70 1.09 -14.82
CA THR A 71 -8.86 -0.18 -15.55
C THR A 71 -7.56 -0.54 -16.24
N ILE A 72 -7.00 -1.71 -15.93
CA ILE A 72 -5.85 -2.27 -16.63
C ILE A 72 -6.31 -3.55 -17.32
N ARG A 73 -6.21 -3.61 -18.65
CA ARG A 73 -6.52 -4.84 -19.40
C ARG A 73 -5.43 -5.87 -19.13
N TRP A 74 -5.71 -6.88 -18.32
CA TRP A 74 -4.71 -7.91 -17.99
C TRP A 74 -4.72 -9.02 -19.03
N LEU A 75 -5.90 -9.59 -19.32
CA LEU A 75 -6.10 -10.61 -20.35
C LEU A 75 -7.16 -10.15 -21.35
N PRO A 76 -6.77 -9.60 -22.52
CA PRO A 76 -7.71 -9.08 -23.51
C PRO A 76 -8.64 -10.14 -24.11
N HIS A 77 -8.22 -11.42 -24.10
CA HIS A 77 -8.96 -12.52 -24.71
C HIS A 77 -10.05 -13.11 -23.80
N GLU A 78 -9.91 -12.98 -22.49
CA GLU A 78 -10.84 -13.55 -21.49
C GLU A 78 -11.73 -12.46 -20.84
N ASN A 79 -11.71 -11.22 -21.35
CA ASN A 79 -12.37 -10.05 -20.74
C ASN A 79 -11.99 -9.81 -19.27
N LEU A 80 -10.82 -10.28 -18.83
CA LEU A 80 -10.29 -10.04 -17.50
C LEU A 80 -9.61 -8.67 -17.46
N ASN A 81 -10.41 -7.67 -17.09
CA ASN A 81 -9.93 -6.33 -16.78
C ASN A 81 -9.64 -6.25 -15.27
N LEU A 82 -8.47 -5.77 -14.90
CA LEU A 82 -8.18 -5.32 -13.53
C LEU A 82 -8.98 -4.05 -13.29
N TYR A 83 -10.04 -4.13 -12.50
CA TYR A 83 -10.69 -2.95 -11.95
C TYR A 83 -10.00 -2.63 -10.62
N MET A 84 -9.56 -1.38 -10.48
CA MET A 84 -9.03 -0.86 -9.22
C MET A 84 -9.87 0.34 -8.85
N GLY A 85 -10.72 0.21 -7.84
CA GLY A 85 -11.66 1.26 -7.46
C GLY A 85 -12.00 1.09 -5.99
N PRO A 86 -11.55 1.98 -5.09
CA PRO A 86 -11.99 1.94 -3.71
C PRO A 86 -13.50 2.21 -3.62
N ASP A 87 -14.17 1.30 -2.93
CA ASP A 87 -15.56 1.47 -2.53
C ASP A 87 -15.64 2.00 -1.09
N GLY A 88 -16.79 2.57 -0.71
CA GLY A 88 -16.94 3.33 0.55
C GLY A 88 -16.39 2.63 1.80
N ILE A 89 -16.79 1.38 2.07
CA ILE A 89 -16.36 0.59 3.23
C ILE A 89 -14.87 0.16 3.12
N PRO A 90 -14.39 -0.45 2.03
CA PRO A 90 -12.98 -0.80 1.84
C PRO A 90 -11.99 0.35 2.05
N SER A 91 -12.37 1.58 1.70
CA SER A 91 -11.49 2.75 1.89
C SER A 91 -11.11 3.01 3.36
N PHE A 92 -11.98 2.69 4.32
CA PHE A 92 -11.66 2.79 5.75
C PHE A 92 -10.63 1.74 6.19
N PHE A 93 -10.70 0.54 5.62
CA PHE A 93 -9.75 -0.53 5.93
C PHE A 93 -8.34 -0.20 5.42
N VAL A 94 -8.20 0.58 4.35
CA VAL A 94 -6.89 1.08 3.89
C VAL A 94 -6.23 1.98 4.94
N VAL A 95 -6.98 2.91 5.54
CA VAL A 95 -6.46 3.77 6.62
C VAL A 95 -6.14 2.93 7.87
N LEU A 96 -7.00 1.99 8.22
CA LEU A 96 -6.80 1.10 9.37
C LEU A 96 -5.59 0.19 9.20
N THR A 97 -5.25 -0.23 7.98
CA THR A 97 -4.10 -1.11 7.73
C THR A 97 -2.77 -0.36 7.68
N THR A 98 -2.75 0.88 7.20
CA THR A 98 -1.54 1.72 7.16
C THR A 98 -1.18 2.29 8.54
N PHE A 99 -2.17 2.57 9.40
CA PHE A 99 -1.95 3.10 10.76
C PHE A 99 -1.06 2.25 11.69
N PRO A 100 -1.24 0.92 11.82
CA PRO A 100 -0.44 0.09 12.75
C PRO A 100 0.96 -0.23 12.23
N ILE A 101 1.25 -0.08 10.94
CA ILE A 101 2.56 -0.41 10.35
C ILE A 101 3.72 0.40 10.96
N PRO A 102 3.67 1.75 11.06
CA PRO A 102 4.75 2.50 11.70
C PRO A 102 4.97 2.04 13.15
N ILE A 103 3.88 1.79 13.89
CA ILE A 103 3.94 1.33 15.29
C ILE A 103 4.63 -0.03 15.38
N ARG A 104 4.28 -0.98 14.50
CA ARG A 104 4.89 -2.32 14.46
C ARG A 104 6.39 -2.28 14.21
N ILE A 105 6.83 -1.45 13.26
CA ILE A 105 8.26 -1.29 12.93
C ILE A 105 9.02 -0.69 14.14
N LEU A 106 8.43 0.29 14.83
CA LEU A 106 9.04 0.91 16.02
C LEU A 106 9.18 -0.08 17.19
N VAL A 107 8.14 -0.88 17.46
CA VAL A 107 8.17 -1.89 18.54
C VAL A 107 9.21 -2.97 18.24
N GLY A 108 9.36 -3.36 16.97
CA GLY A 108 10.36 -4.35 16.55
C GLY A 108 11.82 -3.96 16.81
N TRP A 109 12.14 -2.68 16.94
CA TRP A 109 13.54 -2.23 17.10
C TRP A 109 14.26 -2.80 18.32
N SER A 110 13.56 -3.02 19.43
CA SER A 110 14.16 -3.56 20.66
C SER A 110 14.17 -5.09 20.70
N SER A 111 13.37 -5.75 19.86
CA SER A 111 13.13 -7.20 19.95
C SER A 111 13.92 -8.03 18.92
N ILE A 112 14.38 -7.43 17.82
CA ILE A 112 15.08 -8.17 16.77
C ILE A 112 16.60 -8.17 17.00
N GLU A 113 17.12 -9.35 17.33
CA GLU A 113 18.57 -9.63 17.50
C GLU A 113 19.24 -10.14 16.20
N SER A 114 18.50 -10.77 15.29
CA SER A 114 19.00 -11.30 14.00
C SER A 114 18.07 -10.95 12.83
N TYR A 115 18.61 -10.82 11.61
CA TYR A 115 17.84 -10.49 10.38
C TYR A 115 17.06 -9.16 10.42
N GLY A 116 17.68 -8.12 11.00
CA GLY A 116 17.05 -6.80 11.15
C GLY A 116 16.75 -6.07 9.84
N LYS A 117 17.42 -6.43 8.73
CA LYS A 117 17.12 -5.82 7.43
C LYS A 117 15.87 -6.43 6.82
N GLU A 118 15.83 -7.75 6.78
CA GLU A 118 14.73 -8.53 6.23
C GLU A 118 13.43 -8.16 6.93
N TYR A 119 13.46 -8.08 8.27
CA TYR A 119 12.32 -7.61 9.07
C TYR A 119 11.78 -6.26 8.57
N VAL A 120 12.64 -5.24 8.43
CA VAL A 120 12.21 -3.89 8.03
C VAL A 120 11.69 -3.82 6.60
N ILE A 121 12.20 -4.66 5.69
CA ILE A 121 11.77 -4.70 4.27
C ILE A 121 10.40 -5.38 4.11
N VAL A 122 10.14 -6.40 4.91
CA VAL A 122 8.91 -7.20 4.84
C VAL A 122 7.67 -6.37 5.21
N PHE A 123 7.78 -5.40 6.13
CA PHE A 123 6.63 -4.55 6.52
C PHE A 123 6.06 -3.68 5.40
N PRO A 124 6.86 -2.86 4.67
CA PRO A 124 6.36 -2.11 3.52
C PRO A 124 5.79 -3.02 2.42
N ILE A 125 6.38 -4.20 2.18
CA ILE A 125 5.85 -5.15 1.19
C ILE A 125 4.46 -5.64 1.62
N ARG A 126 4.31 -6.02 2.89
CA ARG A 126 3.03 -6.46 3.44
C ARG A 126 1.98 -5.35 3.42
N GLU A 127 2.39 -4.11 3.70
CA GLU A 127 1.55 -2.92 3.62
C GLU A 127 1.00 -2.73 2.19
N PHE A 128 1.87 -2.79 1.18
CA PHE A 128 1.46 -2.75 -0.24
C PHE A 128 0.43 -3.82 -0.58
N LEU A 129 0.67 -5.07 -0.18
CA LEU A 129 -0.23 -6.18 -0.49
C LEU A 129 -1.62 -5.98 0.15
N MET A 130 -1.67 -5.55 1.42
CA MET A 130 -2.94 -5.28 2.10
C MET A 130 -3.70 -4.10 1.48
N ILE A 131 -2.99 -3.04 1.08
CA ILE A 131 -3.58 -1.93 0.33
C ILE A 131 -4.19 -2.43 -0.99
N ALA A 132 -3.47 -3.31 -1.71
CA ALA A 132 -3.97 -3.88 -2.95
C ALA A 132 -5.26 -4.68 -2.73
N VAL A 133 -5.33 -5.53 -1.69
CA VAL A 133 -6.53 -6.31 -1.34
C VAL A 133 -7.78 -5.42 -1.22
N PHE A 134 -7.70 -4.32 -0.45
CA PHE A 134 -8.87 -3.45 -0.24
C PHE A 134 -9.22 -2.57 -1.45
N ARG A 135 -8.38 -2.57 -2.49
CA ARG A 135 -8.61 -1.80 -3.71
C ARG A 135 -9.15 -2.62 -4.88
N MET A 136 -9.06 -3.95 -4.81
CA MET A 136 -9.54 -4.84 -5.85
C MET A 136 -11.01 -5.22 -5.59
N PRO A 137 -11.97 -4.67 -6.37
CA PRO A 137 -13.34 -5.18 -6.39
C PRO A 137 -13.46 -6.59 -7.00
N ASP A 138 -12.51 -7.00 -7.86
CA ASP A 138 -12.53 -8.30 -8.52
C ASP A 138 -12.21 -9.45 -7.56
N LEU A 139 -13.14 -10.39 -7.37
CA LEU A 139 -13.05 -11.48 -6.39
C LEU A 139 -11.84 -12.41 -6.61
N LEU A 140 -11.46 -12.66 -7.87
CA LEU A 140 -10.29 -13.50 -8.20
C LEU A 140 -8.98 -12.83 -7.74
N LEU A 141 -8.80 -11.56 -8.09
CA LEU A 141 -7.60 -10.80 -7.73
C LEU A 141 -7.55 -10.55 -6.23
N PHE A 142 -8.69 -10.24 -5.62
CA PHE A 142 -8.83 -10.18 -4.17
C PHE A 142 -8.29 -11.44 -3.49
N HIS A 143 -8.70 -12.63 -3.95
CA HIS A 143 -8.22 -13.90 -3.38
C HIS A 143 -6.71 -14.08 -3.56
N VAL A 144 -6.16 -13.80 -4.74
CA VAL A 144 -4.72 -13.89 -5.01
C VAL A 144 -3.91 -12.98 -4.09
N PHE A 145 -4.33 -11.73 -3.92
CA PHE A 145 -3.64 -10.79 -3.03
C PHE A 145 -3.81 -11.17 -1.56
N LEU A 146 -4.97 -11.70 -1.16
CA LEU A 146 -5.23 -12.15 0.20
C LEU A 146 -4.29 -13.29 0.59
N GLU A 147 -4.14 -14.31 -0.27
CA GLU A 147 -3.18 -15.41 -0.07
C GLU A 147 -1.73 -14.90 -0.12
N SER A 148 -1.44 -13.92 -0.97
CA SER A 148 -0.08 -13.34 -1.08
C SER A 148 0.36 -12.64 0.21
N VAL A 149 -0.56 -12.12 1.03
CA VAL A 149 -0.24 -11.47 2.31
C VAL A 149 0.22 -12.48 3.37
N LEU A 150 -0.01 -13.78 3.16
CA LEU A 150 0.49 -14.81 4.06
C LEU A 150 2.00 -15.03 3.92
N ILE A 151 2.61 -14.71 2.77
CA ILE A 151 4.06 -14.91 2.55
C ILE A 151 4.91 -14.02 3.48
N PRO A 152 4.55 -12.72 3.68
CA PRO A 152 5.26 -11.83 4.62
C PRO A 152 4.88 -11.99 6.10
N MET A 153 3.88 -12.82 6.46
CA MET A 153 3.42 -12.99 7.85
C MET A 153 4.29 -13.99 8.61
#